data_AF-A0A1X1HNE4-F1
#
_entry.id   AF-A0A1X1HNE4-F1
#
_cell.length_a   1.000
_cell.length_b   1.000
_cell.length_c   1.000
_cell.angle_alpha   90.00
_cell.angle_beta   90.00
_cell.angle_gamma   90.00
#
_symmetry.space_group_name_H-M   'P 1'
#
loop_
_entity.id
_entity.type
_entity.pdbx_description
1 polymer ?
#
loop_
_entity_poly.entity_id
_entity_poly.type
_entity_poly.pdbx_seq_one_letter_code
_entity_poly.pdbx_strand_id
1 'polypeptide(L)'
;MKRIRLMISISLISIIIIVGCSIFGIISMDELLKGALLGAIVSIIISVPNEILSYRESRKEKISKIFWNGFVSYNSSLSEIFAFSKDFYYFESIIFEKYKISKDSRDWQDYCEAYSDYKEILENRIDSYCNNIFQLCNRTENFIELLSNLLANIDNKTILFTDSLEYKECYNAYHIIENIDWLVKEAKQKLENIHFSNMNDFQKKCEELIILRSLSHLLFVDYNIGIEDEDIDENSVSNTEEVGKAEKDLNHSLNIIMKYL
;
A
#
# COMPACT_ATOMS: atom_id res chain seq x y z
N MET A 1 30.64 11.59 17.99
CA MET A 1 31.67 12.62 18.26
C MET A 1 33.09 12.07 18.47
N LYS A 2 33.35 11.08 19.35
CA LYS A 2 34.72 10.56 19.57
C LYS A 2 35.39 9.94 18.33
N ARG A 3 34.66 9.17 17.51
CA ARG A 3 35.17 8.56 16.26
C ARG A 3 35.51 9.59 15.17
N ILE A 4 34.69 10.62 15.02
CA ILE A 4 34.90 11.71 14.06
C ILE A 4 36.15 12.54 14.43
N ARG A 5 36.30 12.90 15.71
CA ARG A 5 37.51 13.59 16.17
C ARG A 5 38.78 12.75 15.95
N LEU A 6 38.72 11.44 16.19
CA LEU A 6 39.84 10.54 15.98
C LEU A 6 40.25 10.42 14.50
N MET A 7 39.28 10.34 13.58
CA MET A 7 39.57 10.38 12.13
C MET A 7 40.22 11.70 11.71
N ILE A 8 39.71 12.83 12.19
CA ILE A 8 40.26 14.16 11.87
C ILE A 8 41.70 14.27 12.38
N SER A 9 41.97 13.82 13.61
CA SER A 9 43.31 13.86 14.19
C SER A 9 44.30 12.97 13.43
N ILE A 10 43.91 11.76 13.02
CA ILE A 10 44.77 10.87 12.24
C ILE A 10 45.08 11.49 10.87
N SER A 11 44.06 11.99 10.16
CA SER A 11 44.22 12.68 8.86
C SER A 11 45.21 13.85 8.95
N LEU A 12 45.09 14.68 9.99
CA LEU A 12 45.97 15.82 10.23
C LEU A 12 47.42 15.40 10.45
N ILE A 13 47.64 14.34 11.24
CA ILE A 13 48.99 13.79 11.49
C ILE A 13 49.58 13.24 10.20
N SER A 14 48.78 12.52 9.38
CA SER A 14 49.23 12.00 8.09
C SER A 14 49.67 13.11 7.14
N ILE A 15 48.91 14.21 7.06
CA ILE A 15 49.24 15.36 6.21
C ILE A 15 50.55 16.02 6.67
N ILE A 16 50.74 16.21 7.98
CA ILE A 16 51.97 16.81 8.53
C ILE A 16 53.20 15.96 8.19
N ILE A 17 53.10 14.63 8.31
CA ILE A 17 54.20 13.70 7.96
C ILE A 17 54.51 13.79 6.46
N ILE A 18 53.50 13.78 5.60
CA ILE A 18 53.66 13.86 4.15
C ILE A 18 54.34 15.17 3.73
N VAL A 19 53.88 16.30 4.28
CA VAL A 19 54.47 17.62 4.00
C VAL A 19 55.91 17.69 4.52
N GLY A 20 56.18 17.13 5.72
CA GLY A 20 57.52 17.02 6.26
C GLY A 20 58.46 16.23 5.34
N CYS A 21 58.06 15.04 4.88
CA CYS A 21 58.86 14.22 3.96
C CYS A 21 59.14 14.92 2.62
N SER A 22 58.21 15.75 2.14
CA SER A 22 58.42 16.56 0.92
C SER A 22 59.42 17.69 1.13
N ILE A 23 59.36 18.42 2.27
CA ILE A 23 60.28 19.51 2.60
C ILE A 23 61.72 18.99 2.78
N PHE A 24 61.89 17.81 3.37
CA PHE A 24 63.20 17.18 3.53
C PHE A 24 63.73 16.50 2.25
N GLY A 25 63.01 16.59 1.13
CA GLY A 25 63.45 16.04 -0.17
C GLY A 25 63.49 14.52 -0.22
N ILE A 26 62.84 13.85 0.74
CA ILE A 26 62.79 12.38 0.83
C ILE A 26 61.85 11.81 -0.25
N ILE A 27 60.82 12.57 -0.62
CA ILE A 27 59.80 12.19 -1.60
C ILE A 27 59.65 13.31 -2.63
N SER A 28 59.67 12.96 -3.91
CA SER A 28 59.46 13.92 -5.00
C SER A 28 57.98 14.32 -5.12
N MET A 29 57.69 15.51 -5.64
CA MET A 29 56.31 15.95 -5.88
C MET A 29 55.54 15.00 -6.82
N ASP A 30 56.22 14.41 -7.82
CA ASP A 30 55.63 13.44 -8.73
C ASP A 30 55.20 12.15 -8.02
N GLU A 31 56.00 11.64 -7.07
CA GLU A 31 55.64 10.47 -6.26
C GLU A 31 54.48 10.77 -5.33
N LEU A 32 54.43 11.98 -4.78
CA LEU A 32 53.33 12.47 -3.95
C LEU A 32 52.01 12.51 -4.73
N LEU A 33 52.05 13.05 -5.96
CA LEU A 33 50.89 13.18 -6.84
C LEU A 33 50.41 11.81 -7.33
N LYS A 34 51.33 10.90 -7.69
CA LYS A 34 51.02 9.51 -8.03
C LYS A 34 50.43 8.74 -6.84
N GLY A 35 50.99 8.92 -5.66
CA GLY A 35 50.50 8.32 -4.42
C GLY A 35 49.10 8.81 -4.06
N ALA A 36 48.82 10.10 -4.21
CA ALA A 36 47.49 10.68 -4.01
C ALA A 36 46.47 10.15 -5.02
N LEU A 37 46.84 10.06 -6.30
CA LEU A 37 46.02 9.46 -7.36
C LEU A 37 45.71 7.99 -7.08
N LEU A 38 46.72 7.18 -6.73
CA LEU A 38 46.54 5.77 -6.35
C LEU A 38 45.64 5.64 -5.12
N GLY A 39 45.86 6.45 -4.09
CA GLY A 39 45.02 6.48 -2.89
C GLY A 39 43.57 6.83 -3.19
N ALA A 40 43.34 7.82 -4.06
CA ALA A 40 42.00 8.20 -4.51
C ALA A 40 41.32 7.07 -5.29
N ILE A 41 42.03 6.43 -6.24
CA ILE A 41 41.52 5.30 -7.02
C ILE A 41 41.14 4.13 -6.10
N VAL A 42 42.05 3.74 -5.19
CA VAL A 42 41.79 2.65 -4.23
C VAL A 42 40.60 2.99 -3.33
N SER A 43 40.50 4.24 -2.87
CA SER A 43 39.35 4.70 -2.07
C SER A 43 38.05 4.57 -2.85
N ILE A 44 37.99 4.96 -4.12
CA ILE A 44 36.79 4.85 -4.97
C ILE A 44 36.43 3.38 -5.20
N ILE A 45 37.41 2.54 -5.52
CA ILE A 45 37.21 1.10 -5.74
C ILE A 45 36.60 0.43 -4.51
N ILE A 46 36.93 0.91 -3.30
CA ILE A 46 36.38 0.36 -2.05
C ILE A 46 35.03 1.02 -1.70
N SER A 47 34.92 2.34 -1.82
CA SER A 47 33.76 3.09 -1.35
C SER A 47 32.52 2.82 -2.19
N VAL A 48 32.65 2.80 -3.52
CA VAL A 48 31.50 2.67 -4.43
C VAL A 48 30.77 1.33 -4.26
N PRO A 49 31.44 0.16 -4.25
CA PRO A 49 30.75 -1.11 -4.01
C PRO A 49 30.13 -1.18 -2.61
N ASN A 50 30.81 -0.65 -1.59
CA ASN A 50 30.30 -0.66 -0.22
C ASN A 50 29.03 0.20 -0.07
N GLU A 51 29.00 1.36 -0.73
CA GLU A 51 27.83 2.23 -0.75
C GLU A 51 26.66 1.58 -1.52
N ILE A 52 26.92 0.92 -2.65
CA ILE A 52 25.91 0.15 -3.40
C ILE A 52 25.35 -0.99 -2.54
N LEU A 53 26.19 -1.73 -1.82
CA LEU A 53 25.76 -2.82 -0.93
C LEU A 53 24.91 -2.28 0.23
N SER A 54 25.41 -1.26 0.93
CA SER A 54 24.70 -0.63 2.05
C SER A 54 23.35 -0.05 1.62
N TYR A 55 23.30 0.57 0.43
CA TYR A 55 22.07 1.07 -0.17
C TYR A 55 21.06 -0.05 -0.45
N ARG A 56 21.50 -1.15 -1.05
CA ARG A 56 20.64 -2.31 -1.32
C ARG A 56 20.07 -2.93 -0.03
N GLU A 57 20.91 -3.09 1.00
CA GLU A 57 20.47 -3.60 2.30
C GLU A 57 19.44 -2.68 2.96
N SER A 58 19.72 -1.36 3.00
CA SER A 58 18.79 -0.37 3.56
C SER A 58 17.46 -0.36 2.81
N ARG A 59 17.49 -0.45 1.48
CA ARG A 59 16.27 -0.51 0.66
C ARG A 59 15.45 -1.77 0.95
N LYS A 60 16.10 -2.94 1.02
CA LYS A 60 15.44 -4.20 1.36
C LYS A 60 14.78 -4.14 2.73
N GLU A 61 15.43 -3.52 3.72
CA GLU A 61 14.85 -3.30 5.05
C GLU A 61 13.59 -2.41 4.99
N LYS A 62 13.64 -1.28 4.26
CA LYS A 62 12.50 -0.38 4.07
C LYS A 62 11.32 -1.08 3.39
N ILE A 63 11.57 -1.85 2.33
CA ILE A 63 10.55 -2.64 1.60
C ILE A 63 9.96 -3.71 2.52
N SER A 64 10.79 -4.44 3.26
CA SER A 64 10.33 -5.42 4.25
C SER A 64 9.44 -4.79 5.31
N LYS A 65 9.80 -3.59 5.77
CA LYS A 65 9.01 -2.86 6.76
C LYS A 65 7.62 -2.47 6.24
N ILE A 66 7.51 -1.90 5.03
CA ILE A 66 6.18 -1.57 4.47
C ILE A 66 5.37 -2.82 4.15
N PHE A 67 6.02 -3.90 3.69
CA PHE A 67 5.35 -5.14 3.35
C PHE A 67 4.71 -5.80 4.58
N TRP A 68 5.49 -6.02 5.64
CA TRP A 68 4.99 -6.74 6.82
C TRP A 68 4.11 -5.86 7.72
N ASN A 69 4.54 -4.64 8.00
CA ASN A 69 3.82 -3.76 8.95
C ASN A 69 2.65 -3.04 8.28
N GLY A 70 2.68 -2.92 6.95
CA GLY A 70 1.66 -2.28 6.15
C GLY A 70 0.82 -3.31 5.40
N PHE A 71 1.31 -3.76 4.25
CA PHE A 71 0.46 -4.43 3.27
C PHE A 71 -0.12 -5.77 3.76
N VAL A 72 0.70 -6.64 4.37
CA VAL A 72 0.23 -7.93 4.91
C VAL A 72 -0.75 -7.72 6.06
N SER A 73 -0.47 -6.76 6.95
CA SER A 73 -1.34 -6.42 8.07
C SER A 73 -2.72 -5.95 7.59
N TYR A 74 -2.77 -5.06 6.58
CA TYR A 74 -4.02 -4.61 5.99
C TYR A 74 -4.78 -5.74 5.31
N ASN A 75 -4.11 -6.51 4.44
CA ASN A 75 -4.73 -7.63 3.72
C ASN A 75 -5.37 -8.65 4.67
N SER A 76 -4.69 -8.96 5.78
CA SER A 76 -5.24 -9.87 6.80
C SER A 76 -6.56 -9.36 7.39
N SER A 77 -6.69 -8.03 7.53
CA SER A 77 -7.89 -7.37 8.06
C SER A 77 -9.06 -7.33 7.07
N LEU A 78 -8.81 -7.50 5.77
CA LEU A 78 -9.84 -7.50 4.72
C LEU A 78 -10.53 -8.84 4.50
N SER A 79 -9.99 -9.95 5.04
CA SER A 79 -10.48 -11.31 4.77
C SER A 79 -11.99 -11.46 4.94
N GLU A 80 -12.54 -10.93 6.04
CA GLU A 80 -13.98 -10.96 6.32
C GLU A 80 -14.77 -10.06 5.37
N ILE A 81 -14.25 -8.87 5.05
CA ILE A 81 -14.89 -7.97 4.09
C ILE A 81 -15.02 -8.62 2.72
N PHE A 82 -13.97 -9.27 2.22
CA PHE A 82 -14.03 -9.98 0.95
C PHE A 82 -14.97 -11.18 0.99
N ALA A 83 -15.01 -11.94 2.09
CA ALA A 83 -15.93 -13.05 2.27
C ALA A 83 -17.41 -12.58 2.21
N PHE A 84 -17.76 -11.53 2.94
CA PHE A 84 -19.13 -10.97 2.88
C PHE A 84 -19.43 -10.33 1.53
N SER A 85 -18.46 -9.63 0.92
CA SER A 85 -18.64 -9.06 -0.43
C SER A 85 -19.01 -10.14 -1.44
N LYS A 86 -18.34 -11.30 -1.34
CA LYS A 86 -18.61 -12.46 -2.18
C LYS A 86 -20.02 -13.02 -1.98
N ASP A 87 -20.47 -13.15 -0.73
CA ASP A 87 -21.82 -13.60 -0.42
C ASP A 87 -22.88 -12.69 -1.06
N PHE A 88 -22.75 -11.38 -0.87
CA PHE A 88 -23.68 -10.39 -1.43
C PHE A 88 -23.61 -10.29 -2.95
N TYR A 89 -22.43 -10.49 -3.55
CA TYR A 89 -22.29 -10.60 -4.99
C TYR A 89 -23.08 -11.80 -5.54
N TYR A 90 -23.08 -12.95 -4.85
CA TYR A 90 -23.88 -14.11 -5.28
C TYR A 90 -25.38 -13.92 -5.06
N PHE A 91 -25.78 -13.17 -4.02
CA PHE A 91 -27.18 -12.80 -3.81
C PHE A 91 -27.78 -12.02 -4.99
N GLU A 92 -26.97 -11.40 -5.83
CA GLU A 92 -27.40 -10.81 -7.10
C GLU A 92 -28.22 -11.80 -7.94
N SER A 93 -27.63 -12.94 -8.27
CA SER A 93 -28.27 -13.98 -9.08
C SER A 93 -29.35 -14.79 -8.35
N ILE A 94 -29.25 -14.88 -7.02
CA ILE A 94 -30.12 -15.78 -6.22
C ILE A 94 -31.38 -15.05 -5.74
N ILE A 95 -31.24 -13.76 -5.41
CA ILE A 95 -32.28 -12.95 -4.78
C ILE A 95 -32.68 -11.81 -5.71
N PHE A 96 -31.78 -10.87 -6.01
CA PHE A 96 -32.18 -9.59 -6.61
C PHE A 96 -32.70 -9.71 -8.05
N GLU A 97 -32.12 -10.59 -8.87
CA GLU A 97 -32.61 -10.87 -10.22
C GLU A 97 -34.05 -11.43 -10.23
N LYS A 98 -34.42 -12.25 -9.24
CA LYS A 98 -35.76 -12.83 -9.11
C LYS A 98 -36.84 -11.76 -8.94
N TYR A 99 -36.53 -10.69 -8.21
CA TYR A 99 -37.43 -9.55 -7.98
C TYR A 99 -37.23 -8.42 -9.01
N LYS A 100 -36.35 -8.61 -10.00
CA LYS A 100 -36.02 -7.61 -11.05
C LYS A 100 -35.54 -6.27 -10.48
N ILE A 101 -34.84 -6.30 -9.35
CA ILE A 101 -34.30 -5.10 -8.71
C ILE A 101 -33.05 -4.66 -9.48
N SER A 102 -33.07 -3.47 -10.08
CA SER A 102 -31.91 -2.91 -10.78
C SER A 102 -30.68 -2.85 -9.86
N LYS A 103 -29.49 -3.09 -10.41
CA LYS A 103 -28.21 -2.95 -9.67
C LYS A 103 -27.99 -1.54 -9.15
N ASP A 104 -28.49 -0.55 -9.88
CA ASP A 104 -28.37 0.86 -9.52
C ASP A 104 -29.54 1.37 -8.67
N SER A 105 -30.49 0.49 -8.29
CA SER A 105 -31.62 0.94 -7.47
C SER A 105 -31.15 1.36 -6.08
N ARG A 106 -31.53 2.60 -5.73
CA ARG A 106 -31.28 3.23 -4.43
C ARG A 106 -32.58 3.46 -3.63
N ASP A 107 -33.71 2.95 -4.12
CA ASP A 107 -34.98 3.05 -3.41
C ASP A 107 -35.18 1.81 -2.54
N TRP A 108 -35.21 2.00 -1.22
CA TRP A 108 -35.40 0.89 -0.26
C TRP A 108 -36.73 0.14 -0.48
N GLN A 109 -37.73 0.78 -1.10
CA GLN A 109 -39.01 0.14 -1.40
C GLN A 109 -38.86 -1.04 -2.37
N ASP A 110 -37.93 -0.94 -3.33
CA ASP A 110 -37.65 -2.01 -4.28
C ASP A 110 -37.15 -3.28 -3.60
N TYR A 111 -36.55 -3.15 -2.41
CA TYR A 111 -35.92 -4.26 -1.67
C TYR A 111 -36.86 -4.89 -0.63
N CYS A 112 -38.02 -4.31 -0.37
CA CYS A 112 -38.92 -4.75 0.71
C CYS A 112 -39.38 -6.20 0.56
N GLU A 113 -39.82 -6.58 -0.65
CA GLU A 113 -40.33 -7.93 -0.93
C GLU A 113 -39.20 -8.96 -0.85
N ALA A 114 -38.06 -8.68 -1.49
CA ALA A 114 -36.87 -9.53 -1.44
C ALA A 114 -36.35 -9.72 -0.02
N TYR A 115 -36.26 -8.64 0.77
CA TYR A 115 -35.82 -8.71 2.17
C TYR A 115 -36.78 -9.51 3.04
N SER A 116 -38.09 -9.34 2.85
CA SER A 116 -39.10 -10.08 3.62
C SER A 116 -39.05 -11.58 3.36
N ASP A 117 -38.95 -11.97 2.10
CA ASP A 117 -38.93 -13.39 1.69
C ASP A 117 -37.64 -14.11 2.10
N TYR A 118 -36.51 -13.38 2.18
CA TYR A 118 -35.20 -13.94 2.51
C TYR A 118 -34.67 -13.47 3.88
N LYS A 119 -35.56 -12.99 4.76
CA LYS A 119 -35.19 -12.33 6.03
C LYS A 119 -34.21 -13.15 6.87
N GLU A 120 -34.49 -14.45 7.05
CA GLU A 120 -33.65 -15.33 7.90
C GLU A 120 -32.20 -15.43 7.42
N ILE A 121 -31.98 -15.33 6.10
CA ILE A 121 -30.65 -15.38 5.49
C ILE A 121 -30.00 -14.00 5.52
N LEU A 122 -30.76 -12.96 5.16
CA LEU A 122 -30.24 -11.62 4.96
C LEU A 122 -29.96 -10.89 6.28
N GLU A 123 -30.82 -11.00 7.29
CA GLU A 123 -30.72 -10.23 8.53
C GLU A 123 -29.36 -10.44 9.22
N ASN A 124 -29.00 -11.70 9.49
CA ASN A 124 -27.72 -12.05 10.12
C ASN A 124 -26.52 -11.66 9.25
N ARG A 125 -26.64 -11.75 7.92
CA ARG A 125 -25.55 -11.42 6.98
C ARG A 125 -25.32 -9.92 6.91
N ILE A 126 -26.39 -9.13 6.86
CA ILE A 126 -26.34 -7.67 6.92
C ILE A 126 -25.69 -7.24 8.23
N ASP A 127 -26.18 -7.71 9.37
CA ASP A 127 -25.64 -7.34 10.69
C ASP A 127 -24.15 -7.67 10.81
N SER A 128 -23.76 -8.87 10.40
CA SER A 128 -22.37 -9.31 10.44
C SER A 128 -21.48 -8.47 9.54
N TYR A 129 -21.95 -8.16 8.33
CA TYR A 129 -21.15 -7.38 7.38
C TYR A 129 -21.01 -5.93 7.84
N CYS A 130 -22.09 -5.30 8.29
CA CYS A 130 -22.04 -3.96 8.92
C CYS A 130 -21.02 -3.93 10.05
N ASN A 131 -21.12 -4.85 11.02
CA ASN A 131 -20.18 -4.92 12.14
C ASN A 131 -18.72 -5.08 11.70
N ASN A 132 -18.45 -5.90 10.69
CA ASN A 132 -17.09 -6.06 10.15
C ASN A 132 -16.57 -4.77 9.48
N ILE A 133 -17.42 -4.04 8.75
CA ILE A 133 -17.07 -2.72 8.19
C ILE A 133 -16.70 -1.75 9.31
N PHE A 134 -17.52 -1.66 10.36
CA PHE A 134 -17.24 -0.81 11.52
C PHE A 134 -15.92 -1.18 12.21
N GLN A 135 -15.70 -2.46 12.47
CA GLN A 135 -14.49 -2.95 13.13
C GLN A 135 -13.24 -2.70 12.28
N LEU A 136 -13.32 -2.94 10.96
CA LEU A 136 -12.20 -2.69 10.06
C LEU A 136 -11.81 -1.23 10.09
N CYS A 137 -12.75 -0.32 9.81
CA CYS A 137 -12.48 1.13 9.77
C CYS A 137 -11.93 1.66 11.10
N ASN A 138 -12.37 1.11 12.24
CA ASN A 138 -11.83 1.50 13.54
C ASN A 138 -10.40 0.98 13.76
N ARG A 139 -10.05 -0.18 13.20
CA ARG A 139 -8.67 -0.72 13.24
C ARG A 139 -7.75 0.01 12.26
N THR A 140 -8.29 0.48 11.13
CA THR A 140 -7.52 1.04 10.01
C THR A 140 -7.63 2.57 9.87
N GLU A 141 -8.16 3.27 10.88
CA GLU A 141 -8.44 4.72 10.82
C GLU A 141 -7.27 5.54 10.24
N ASN A 142 -6.05 5.32 10.76
CA ASN A 142 -4.82 6.02 10.34
C ASN A 142 -3.89 5.14 9.48
N PHE A 143 -4.42 4.07 8.87
CA PHE A 143 -3.60 3.09 8.18
C PHE A 143 -3.01 3.61 6.86
N ILE A 144 -3.79 4.39 6.11
CA ILE A 144 -3.32 5.02 4.87
C ILE A 144 -2.18 6.01 5.15
N GLU A 145 -2.30 6.82 6.20
CA GLU A 145 -1.21 7.72 6.64
C GLU A 145 0.05 6.93 7.03
N LEU A 146 -0.10 5.81 7.75
CA LEU A 146 1.01 4.92 8.07
C LEU A 146 1.69 4.38 6.80
N LEU A 147 0.91 3.90 5.83
CA LEU A 147 1.45 3.37 4.58
C LEU A 147 2.16 4.44 3.75
N SER A 148 1.55 5.62 3.62
CA SER A 148 2.14 6.77 2.92
C SER A 148 3.49 7.15 3.52
N ASN A 149 3.58 7.20 4.86
CA ASN A 149 4.84 7.45 5.57
C ASN A 149 5.88 6.34 5.34
N LEU A 150 5.47 5.07 5.32
CA LEU A 150 6.38 3.96 5.03
C LEU A 150 6.86 3.97 3.58
N LEU A 151 5.99 4.36 2.64
CA LEU A 151 6.29 4.46 1.22
C LEU A 151 7.25 5.62 0.93
N ALA A 152 7.04 6.77 1.56
CA ALA A 152 7.93 7.94 1.46
C ALA A 152 9.37 7.67 1.94
N ASN A 153 9.57 6.64 2.77
CA ASN A 153 10.89 6.21 3.20
C ASN A 153 11.64 5.39 2.13
N ILE A 154 10.96 4.89 1.09
CA ILE A 154 11.56 4.13 0.00
C ILE A 154 11.96 5.09 -1.11
N ASP A 155 13.22 5.04 -1.53
CA ASP A 155 13.72 5.93 -2.58
C ASP A 155 13.10 5.56 -3.94
N ASN A 156 12.45 6.53 -4.59
CA ASN A 156 11.83 6.36 -5.92
C ASN A 156 12.86 6.26 -7.06
N LYS A 157 14.10 6.71 -6.82
CA LYS A 157 15.23 6.55 -7.73
C LYS A 157 16.26 5.57 -7.15
N THR A 158 16.98 4.88 -8.01
CA THR A 158 18.14 4.05 -7.65
C THR A 158 19.37 4.93 -7.35
N ILE A 159 20.45 4.32 -6.85
CA ILE A 159 21.75 4.99 -6.68
C ILE A 159 22.35 5.52 -8.00
N LEU A 160 21.85 5.04 -9.15
CA LEU A 160 22.22 5.50 -10.49
C LEU A 160 21.21 6.50 -11.07
N PHE A 161 20.31 7.04 -10.24
CA PHE A 161 19.27 8.01 -10.63
C PHE A 161 18.24 7.50 -11.66
N THR A 162 18.14 6.19 -11.84
CA THR A 162 17.07 5.56 -12.64
C THR A 162 15.82 5.32 -11.80
N ASP A 163 14.67 5.12 -12.41
CA ASP A 163 13.45 4.74 -11.68
C ASP A 163 13.61 3.41 -10.94
N SER A 164 13.01 3.36 -9.75
CA SER A 164 13.02 2.20 -8.87
C SER A 164 11.80 1.33 -9.14
N LEU A 165 12.01 0.13 -9.69
CA LEU A 165 10.93 -0.83 -9.93
C LEU A 165 10.28 -1.24 -8.60
N GLU A 166 11.08 -1.47 -7.56
CA GLU A 166 10.58 -1.89 -6.26
C GLU A 166 9.69 -0.82 -5.61
N TYR A 167 10.04 0.47 -5.79
CA TYR A 167 9.19 1.57 -5.35
C TYR A 167 7.86 1.56 -6.10
N LYS A 168 7.89 1.41 -7.43
CA LYS A 168 6.69 1.38 -8.26
C LYS A 168 5.74 0.26 -7.84
N GLU A 169 6.25 -0.93 -7.56
CA GLU A 169 5.44 -2.04 -7.10
C GLU A 169 4.83 -1.78 -5.71
N CYS A 170 5.59 -1.19 -4.78
CA CYS A 170 5.05 -0.77 -3.48
C CYS A 170 3.99 0.33 -3.61
N TYR A 171 4.18 1.28 -4.54
CA TYR A 171 3.23 2.34 -4.84
C TYR A 171 1.92 1.78 -5.41
N ASN A 172 2.00 0.82 -6.33
CA ASN A 172 0.82 0.12 -6.85
C ASN A 172 0.03 -0.57 -5.72
N ALA A 173 0.70 -1.30 -4.82
CA ALA A 173 0.04 -1.95 -3.69
C ALA A 173 -0.63 -0.94 -2.74
N TYR A 174 0.04 0.19 -2.49
CA TYR A 174 -0.50 1.29 -1.70
C TYR A 174 -1.81 1.80 -2.30
N HIS A 175 -1.82 2.09 -3.61
CA HIS A 175 -3.01 2.58 -4.32
C HIS A 175 -4.19 1.62 -4.29
N ILE A 176 -3.92 0.32 -4.45
CA ILE A 176 -4.96 -0.70 -4.34
C ILE A 176 -5.60 -0.65 -2.95
N ILE A 177 -4.78 -0.56 -1.91
CA ILE A 177 -5.25 -0.47 -0.52
C ILE A 177 -6.00 0.83 -0.27
N GLU A 178 -5.51 1.97 -0.77
CA GLU A 178 -6.15 3.27 -0.62
C GLU A 178 -7.55 3.31 -1.23
N ASN A 179 -7.72 2.78 -2.44
CA ASN A 179 -9.01 2.64 -3.08
C ASN A 179 -9.98 1.78 -2.27
N ILE A 180 -9.52 0.61 -1.78
CA ILE A 180 -10.35 -0.27 -0.94
C ILE A 180 -10.75 0.44 0.37
N ASP A 181 -9.79 1.09 1.04
CA ASP A 181 -10.02 1.79 2.31
C ASP A 181 -11.04 2.91 2.15
N TRP A 182 -10.96 3.67 1.05
CA TRP A 182 -11.92 4.71 0.72
C TRP A 182 -13.33 4.15 0.58
N LEU A 183 -13.52 3.08 -0.20
CA LEU A 183 -14.84 2.48 -0.42
C LEU A 183 -15.47 2.01 0.90
N VAL A 184 -14.67 1.36 1.73
CA VAL A 184 -15.17 0.81 3.00
C VAL A 184 -15.48 1.94 3.99
N LYS A 185 -14.67 3.01 4.03
CA LYS A 185 -14.96 4.20 4.85
C LYS A 185 -16.21 4.94 4.39
N GLU A 186 -16.41 5.07 3.08
CA GLU A 186 -17.63 5.68 2.53
C GLU A 186 -18.87 4.85 2.91
N ALA A 187 -18.79 3.52 2.79
CA ALA A 187 -19.84 2.62 3.23
C ALA A 187 -20.12 2.75 4.73
N LYS A 188 -19.07 2.78 5.58
CA LYS A 188 -19.22 3.02 7.03
C LYS A 188 -20.00 4.32 7.30
N GLN A 189 -19.63 5.42 6.65
CA GLN A 189 -20.30 6.70 6.86
C GLN A 189 -21.79 6.64 6.48
N LYS A 190 -22.13 5.99 5.37
CA LYS A 190 -23.53 5.78 4.95
C LYS A 190 -24.29 4.91 5.96
N LEU A 191 -23.67 3.85 6.49
CA LEU A 191 -24.26 2.98 7.52
C LEU A 191 -24.47 3.72 8.85
N GLU A 192 -23.53 4.58 9.26
CA GLU A 192 -23.69 5.45 10.45
C GLU A 192 -24.91 6.37 10.30
N ASN A 193 -25.06 7.00 9.13
CA ASN A 193 -26.20 7.86 8.85
C ASN A 193 -27.54 7.10 8.96
N ILE A 194 -27.61 5.84 8.50
CA ILE A 194 -28.79 4.99 8.66
C ILE A 194 -29.01 4.64 10.14
N HIS A 195 -27.95 4.26 10.85
CA HIS A 195 -28.02 3.85 12.25
C HIS A 195 -28.66 4.96 13.12
N PHE A 196 -28.21 6.21 12.95
CA PHE A 196 -28.71 7.38 13.69
C PHE A 196 -29.98 8.02 13.10
N SER A 197 -30.50 7.51 11.99
CA SER A 197 -31.75 8.01 11.40
C SER A 197 -32.99 7.60 12.20
N ASN A 198 -34.08 8.37 12.02
CA ASN A 198 -35.40 8.10 12.62
C ASN A 198 -36.24 7.09 11.82
N MET A 199 -35.62 6.32 10.92
CA MET A 199 -36.30 5.28 10.14
C MET A 199 -36.70 4.10 11.03
N ASN A 200 -37.71 3.32 10.62
CA ASN A 200 -38.03 2.07 11.29
C ASN A 200 -36.99 0.98 10.95
N ASP A 201 -36.87 -0.04 11.80
CA ASP A 201 -35.83 -1.07 11.66
C ASP A 201 -35.89 -1.82 10.32
N PHE A 202 -37.09 -2.04 9.78
CA PHE A 202 -37.26 -2.71 8.50
C PHE A 202 -36.72 -1.87 7.34
N GLN A 203 -37.02 -0.57 7.33
CA GLN A 203 -36.45 0.38 6.37
C GLN A 203 -34.94 0.47 6.52
N LYS A 204 -34.41 0.55 7.76
CA LYS A 204 -32.96 0.56 8.00
C LYS A 204 -32.29 -0.66 7.36
N LYS A 205 -32.87 -1.85 7.52
CA LYS A 205 -32.33 -3.09 6.93
C LYS A 205 -32.31 -3.07 5.40
N CYS A 206 -33.34 -2.52 4.76
CA CYS A 206 -33.38 -2.38 3.31
C CYS A 206 -32.34 -1.37 2.81
N GLU A 207 -32.15 -0.25 3.52
CA GLU A 207 -31.13 0.76 3.19
C GLU A 207 -29.69 0.21 3.42
N GLU A 208 -29.48 -0.54 4.49
CA GLU A 208 -28.22 -1.26 4.75
C GLU A 208 -27.93 -2.25 3.60
N LEU A 209 -28.93 -3.01 3.16
CA LEU A 209 -28.82 -3.96 2.05
C LEU A 209 -28.37 -3.28 0.75
N ILE A 210 -28.89 -2.07 0.45
CA ILE A 210 -28.46 -1.29 -0.72
C ILE A 210 -26.96 -0.96 -0.63
N ILE A 211 -26.49 -0.46 0.51
CA ILE A 211 -25.08 -0.08 0.70
C ILE A 211 -24.18 -1.30 0.57
N LEU A 212 -24.53 -2.40 1.25
CA LEU A 212 -23.72 -3.61 1.23
C LEU A 212 -23.68 -4.24 -0.15
N ARG A 213 -24.80 -4.27 -0.89
CA ARG A 213 -24.85 -4.71 -2.28
C ARG A 213 -23.94 -3.86 -3.17
N SER A 214 -24.00 -2.53 -3.03
CA SER A 214 -23.16 -1.60 -3.79
C SER A 214 -21.68 -1.77 -3.49
N LEU A 215 -21.30 -1.83 -2.22
CA LEU A 215 -19.90 -2.03 -1.80
C LEU A 215 -19.36 -3.36 -2.33
N SER A 216 -20.16 -4.42 -2.22
CA SER A 216 -19.79 -5.75 -2.72
C SER A 216 -19.53 -5.72 -4.22
N HIS A 217 -20.39 -5.06 -4.98
CA HIS A 217 -20.21 -4.91 -6.42
C HIS A 217 -18.90 -4.18 -6.76
N LEU A 218 -18.62 -3.05 -6.09
CA LEU A 218 -17.39 -2.29 -6.30
C LEU A 218 -16.15 -3.15 -6.00
N LEU A 219 -16.10 -3.81 -4.84
CA LEU A 219 -14.95 -4.66 -4.48
C LEU A 219 -14.76 -5.86 -5.41
N PHE A 220 -15.85 -6.40 -5.98
CA PHE A 220 -15.77 -7.57 -6.85
C PHE A 220 -15.53 -7.26 -8.33
N VAL A 221 -15.93 -6.09 -8.81
CA VAL A 221 -15.98 -5.76 -10.24
C VAL A 221 -15.14 -4.53 -10.57
N ASP A 222 -15.36 -3.42 -9.87
CA ASP A 222 -14.69 -2.15 -10.18
C ASP A 222 -14.46 -1.31 -8.92
N TYR A 223 -13.33 -1.55 -8.27
CA TYR A 223 -12.92 -0.84 -7.07
C TYR A 223 -11.99 0.34 -7.39
N ASN A 224 -11.61 0.54 -8.66
CA ASN A 224 -10.72 1.62 -9.03
C ASN A 224 -11.50 2.94 -9.07
N ILE A 225 -11.23 3.81 -8.13
CA ILE A 225 -11.91 5.12 -8.03
C ILE A 225 -11.18 6.17 -8.88
N GLY A 226 -10.00 5.84 -9.43
CA GLY A 226 -9.18 6.79 -10.15
C GLY A 226 -8.68 7.90 -9.23
N ILE A 227 -8.22 7.54 -8.02
CA ILE A 227 -7.43 8.47 -7.18
C ILE A 227 -6.09 8.68 -7.90
N GLU A 228 -6.10 9.56 -8.90
CA GLU A 228 -4.93 9.97 -9.65
C GLU A 228 -4.15 10.98 -8.80
N ASP A 229 -3.02 10.55 -8.24
CA ASP A 229 -1.94 11.49 -8.01
C ASP A 229 -1.29 11.80 -9.37
N GLU A 230 -1.12 13.09 -9.68
CA GLU A 230 -0.40 13.53 -10.88
C GLU A 230 0.97 12.82 -10.94
N ASP A 231 1.23 12.15 -12.07
CA ASP A 231 2.46 11.45 -12.45
C ASP A 231 2.50 9.92 -12.22
N ILE A 232 1.76 9.11 -13.00
CA ILE A 232 2.24 7.84 -13.58
C ILE A 232 1.27 7.41 -14.71
N ASP A 233 1.81 7.16 -15.92
CA ASP A 233 1.06 6.58 -17.05
C ASP A 233 0.47 5.20 -16.68
N GLU A 234 -0.86 5.12 -16.72
CA GLU A 234 -1.63 3.90 -16.51
C GLU A 234 -1.43 2.89 -17.66
N ASN A 235 -0.81 1.76 -17.35
CA ASN A 235 -0.96 0.58 -18.19
C ASN A 235 -2.29 -0.09 -17.88
N SER A 236 -3.31 0.26 -18.65
CA SER A 236 -4.63 -0.38 -18.64
C SER A 236 -4.53 -1.91 -18.79
N VAL A 237 -4.97 -2.62 -17.75
CA VAL A 237 -5.10 -4.09 -17.75
C VAL A 237 -6.48 -4.48 -18.28
N SER A 238 -6.48 -5.51 -19.12
CA SER A 238 -7.55 -5.95 -20.03
C SER A 238 -8.94 -6.21 -19.43
N ASN A 239 -9.96 -5.84 -20.22
CA ASN A 239 -11.40 -6.09 -20.05
C ASN A 239 -11.78 -7.59 -20.12
N THR A 240 -11.57 -8.31 -19.03
CA THR A 240 -12.36 -9.51 -18.71
C THR A 240 -13.05 -9.25 -17.38
N GLU A 241 -14.35 -9.57 -17.28
CA GLU A 241 -15.12 -9.49 -16.02
C GLU A 241 -14.53 -10.46 -14.98
N GLU A 242 -13.41 -10.08 -14.39
CA GLU A 242 -12.75 -10.85 -13.35
C GLU A 242 -13.46 -10.63 -12.02
N VAL A 243 -14.24 -11.62 -11.63
CA VAL A 243 -14.90 -11.70 -10.33
C VAL A 243 -13.84 -11.73 -9.22
N GLY A 244 -14.02 -10.90 -8.18
CA GLY A 244 -13.12 -10.81 -7.03
C GLY A 244 -11.86 -9.96 -7.30
N LYS A 245 -12.01 -8.93 -8.14
CA LYS A 245 -10.90 -8.10 -8.65
C LYS A 245 -10.01 -7.52 -7.54
N ALA A 246 -10.59 -6.83 -6.54
CA ALA A 246 -9.81 -6.18 -5.49
C ALA A 246 -8.92 -7.15 -4.69
N GLU A 247 -9.46 -8.31 -4.30
CA GLU A 247 -8.71 -9.34 -3.57
C GLU A 247 -7.58 -9.93 -4.43
N LYS A 248 -7.86 -10.21 -5.71
CA LYS A 248 -6.87 -10.76 -6.65
C LYS A 248 -5.75 -9.78 -6.92
N ASP A 249 -6.08 -8.53 -7.23
CA ASP A 249 -5.11 -7.48 -7.57
C ASP A 249 -4.20 -7.20 -6.37
N LEU A 250 -4.77 -7.10 -5.17
CA LEU A 250 -3.99 -6.95 -3.94
C LEU A 250 -3.04 -8.15 -3.75
N ASN A 251 -3.56 -9.39 -3.77
CA ASN A 251 -2.73 -10.58 -3.60
C ASN A 251 -1.65 -10.72 -4.69
N HIS A 252 -1.95 -10.34 -5.92
CA HIS A 252 -0.99 -10.31 -7.01
C HIS A 252 0.14 -9.31 -6.74
N SER A 253 -0.21 -8.08 -6.34
CA SER A 253 0.74 -7.03 -6.00
C SER A 253 1.64 -7.44 -4.83
N LEU A 254 1.08 -8.06 -3.79
CA LEU A 254 1.84 -8.60 -2.66
C LEU A 254 2.84 -9.68 -3.11
N ASN A 255 2.42 -10.59 -3.98
CA ASN A 255 3.29 -11.64 -4.52
C ASN A 255 4.43 -11.10 -5.38
N ILE A 256 4.22 -9.98 -6.08
CA ILE A 256 5.29 -9.29 -6.80
C ILE A 256 6.29 -8.70 -5.81
N ILE A 257 5.81 -7.95 -4.80
CA ILE A 257 6.69 -7.27 -3.82
C ILE A 257 7.51 -8.29 -3.02
N MET A 258 6.93 -9.44 -2.69
CA MET A 258 7.60 -10.51 -1.96
C MET A 258 8.89 -11.00 -2.64
N LYS A 259 9.04 -10.82 -3.96
CA LYS A 259 10.26 -11.16 -4.71
C LYS A 259 11.46 -10.25 -4.35
N TYR A 260 11.20 -9.09 -3.76
CA TYR A 260 12.22 -8.12 -3.34
C TYR A 260 12.63 -8.25 -1.87
N LEU A 261 12.01 -9.18 -1.12
CA LEU A 261 12.30 -9.48 0.28
C LEU A 261 13.44 -10.48 0.47
#